data_AF-A0A7W5E6U1-F1
#
_entry.id   AF-A0A7W5E6U1-F1
#
_cell.length_a   1.000
_cell.length_b   1.000
_cell.length_c   1.000
_cell.angle_alpha   90.00
_cell.angle_beta   90.00
_cell.angle_gamma   90.00
#
_symmetry.space_group_name_H-M   'P 1'
#
loop_
_entity.id
_entity.type
_entity.pdbx_description
1 polymer ?
#
loop_
_entity_poly.entity_id
_entity_poly.type
_entity_poly.pdbx_seq_one_letter_code
_entity_poly.pdbx_strand_id
1 'polypeptide(L)'
;MSVTISIAPTSDDTWIIRNAVYRWLVNRVADAHPDRPDVVEQLTISGYNGGISLERHLEESPELSLRIADSLRTTIDHIRSNAVPLTDDAGRPWPELQQQVYDSLGELRDILSRFPMETQP
;
A
#
# COMPACT_ATOMS: atom_id res chain seq x y z
N MET A 1 12.91 -7.97 -8.26
CA MET A 1 12.79 -6.52 -8.07
C MET A 1 11.74 -6.27 -6.99
N SER A 2 11.99 -5.32 -6.10
CA SER A 2 11.14 -4.96 -4.96
C SER A 2 10.68 -3.50 -5.06
N VAL A 3 9.55 -3.19 -4.41
CA VAL A 3 9.00 -1.85 -4.25
C VAL A 3 9.02 -1.49 -2.78
N THR A 4 9.26 -0.21 -2.50
CA THR A 4 9.29 0.35 -1.16
C THR A 4 8.11 1.29 -0.90
N ILE A 5 7.51 1.22 0.28
CA ILE A 5 6.61 2.27 0.81
C ILE A 5 7.22 2.73 2.12
N SER A 6 7.52 4.02 2.25
CA SER A 6 8.02 4.58 3.51
C SER A 6 7.19 5.76 4.01
N ILE A 7 7.17 5.95 5.32
CA ILE A 7 6.51 7.10 5.96
C ILE A 7 7.52 8.08 6.59
N ALA A 8 8.80 7.70 6.63
CA ALA A 8 9.93 8.46 7.16
C ALA A 8 11.24 7.90 6.54
N PRO A 9 12.41 8.54 6.69
CA PRO A 9 13.67 8.07 6.11
C PRO A 9 14.33 6.93 6.90
N THR A 10 13.73 6.49 8.00
CA THR A 10 14.23 5.41 8.88
C THR A 10 13.85 4.03 8.33
N SER A 11 14.67 3.02 8.63
CA SER A 11 14.39 1.63 8.24
C SER A 11 13.09 1.09 8.82
N ASP A 12 12.75 1.51 10.04
CA ASP A 12 11.61 1.00 10.80
C ASP A 12 10.26 1.53 10.28
N ASP A 13 10.32 2.56 9.45
CA ASP A 13 9.19 3.22 8.79
C ASP A 13 9.14 2.91 7.30
N THR A 14 9.86 1.87 6.88
CA THR A 14 10.02 1.45 5.49
C THR A 14 9.54 0.02 5.31
N TRP A 15 8.54 -0.16 4.46
CA TRP A 15 8.03 -1.46 4.03
C TRP A 15 8.57 -1.81 2.64
N ILE A 16 9.06 -3.04 2.47
CA ILE A 16 9.65 -3.51 1.21
C ILE A 16 8.98 -4.82 0.80
N ILE A 17 8.49 -4.88 -0.43
CA ILE A 17 7.80 -6.06 -0.95
C ILE A 17 8.21 -6.38 -2.39
N ARG A 18 7.97 -7.62 -2.84
CA ARG A 18 8.15 -8.00 -4.25
C ARG A 18 7.17 -7.24 -5.16
N ASN A 19 7.64 -6.82 -6.35
CA ASN A 19 6.81 -6.07 -7.32
C ASN A 19 5.46 -6.73 -7.64
N ALA A 20 5.40 -8.06 -7.74
CA ALA A 20 4.16 -8.76 -8.06
C ALA A 20 3.11 -8.60 -6.94
N VAL A 21 3.53 -8.68 -5.68
CA VAL A 21 2.64 -8.48 -4.52
C VAL A 21 2.24 -7.01 -4.41
N TYR A 22 3.16 -6.08 -4.69
CA TYR A 22 2.83 -4.66 -4.77
C TYR A 22 1.74 -4.39 -5.81
N ARG A 23 1.88 -4.91 -7.03
CA ARG A 23 0.85 -4.76 -8.09
C ARG A 23 -0.48 -5.36 -7.68
N TRP A 24 -0.47 -6.54 -7.07
CA TRP A 24 -1.67 -7.14 -6.52
C TRP A 24 -2.33 -6.23 -5.48
N LEU A 25 -1.56 -5.63 -4.57
CA LEU A 25 -2.08 -4.67 -3.59
C LEU A 25 -2.68 -3.42 -4.29
N VAL A 26 -1.99 -2.85 -5.29
CA VAL A 26 -2.51 -1.70 -6.05
C VAL A 26 -3.81 -2.04 -6.78
N ASN A 27 -3.94 -3.24 -7.35
CA ASN A 27 -5.19 -3.69 -7.94
C ASN A 27 -6.31 -3.78 -6.88
N ARG A 28 -6.01 -4.26 -5.67
CA ARG A 28 -6.99 -4.27 -4.56
C ARG A 28 -7.37 -2.86 -4.11
N VAL A 29 -6.45 -1.90 -4.13
CA VAL A 29 -6.77 -0.48 -3.88
C VAL A 29 -7.72 0.04 -4.97
N ALA A 30 -7.46 -0.27 -6.24
CA ALA A 30 -8.33 0.14 -7.34
C ALA A 30 -9.73 -0.46 -7.24
N ASP A 31 -9.85 -1.73 -6.86
CA ASP A 31 -11.13 -2.40 -6.64
C ASP A 31 -11.91 -1.78 -5.47
N ALA A 32 -11.22 -1.44 -4.37
CA ALA A 32 -11.83 -0.91 -3.15
C ALA A 32 -12.15 0.59 -3.22
N HIS A 33 -11.42 1.35 -4.05
CA HIS A 33 -11.52 2.81 -4.14
C HIS A 33 -11.68 3.28 -5.60
N PRO A 34 -12.77 2.89 -6.29
CA PRO A 34 -13.00 3.28 -7.68
C PRO A 34 -13.19 4.80 -7.86
N ASP A 35 -13.48 5.52 -6.77
CA ASP A 35 -13.62 6.98 -6.69
C ASP A 35 -12.27 7.71 -6.51
N ARG A 36 -11.15 7.00 -6.31
CA ARG A 36 -9.81 7.55 -6.08
C ARG A 36 -8.80 7.15 -7.17
N PRO A 37 -9.06 7.45 -8.45
CA PRO A 37 -8.17 7.04 -9.55
C PRO A 37 -6.77 7.65 -9.46
N ASP A 38 -6.65 8.84 -8.87
CA ASP A 38 -5.39 9.54 -8.64
C ASP A 38 -4.48 8.82 -7.62
N VAL A 39 -5.06 8.22 -6.58
CA VAL A 39 -4.33 7.37 -5.62
C VAL A 39 -3.76 6.13 -6.34
N VAL A 40 -4.59 5.48 -7.17
CA VAL A 40 -4.18 4.29 -7.93
C VAL A 40 -3.09 4.62 -8.94
N GLU A 41 -3.25 5.74 -9.66
CA GLU A 41 -2.26 6.23 -10.62
C GLU A 41 -0.92 6.51 -9.91
N GLN A 42 -0.94 7.23 -8.79
CA GLN A 42 0.27 7.56 -8.06
C GLN A 42 0.98 6.31 -7.52
N LEU A 43 0.24 5.35 -6.96
CA LEU A 43 0.81 4.06 -6.53
C LEU A 43 1.40 3.28 -7.71
N THR A 44 0.72 3.28 -8.86
CA THR A 44 1.20 2.61 -10.07
C THR A 44 2.51 3.22 -10.56
N ILE A 45 2.59 4.56 -10.66
CA ILE A 45 3.80 5.30 -11.04
C ILE A 45 4.93 5.02 -10.05
N SER A 46 4.64 5.07 -8.75
CA SER A 46 5.61 4.78 -7.69
C SER A 46 6.15 3.34 -7.77
N GLY A 47 5.31 2.36 -8.10
CA GLY A 47 5.74 0.99 -8.33
C GLY A 47 6.78 0.86 -9.46
N TYR A 48 6.64 1.65 -10.53
CA TYR A 48 7.64 1.71 -11.61
C TYR A 48 8.93 2.43 -11.20
N ASN A 49 8.83 3.39 -10.30
CA ASN A 49 9.96 4.16 -9.77
C ASN A 49 10.65 3.51 -8.56
N GLY A 50 10.24 2.30 -8.18
CA GLY A 50 10.82 1.54 -7.07
C GLY A 50 10.23 1.84 -5.69
N GLY A 51 9.27 2.75 -5.60
CA GLY A 51 8.56 3.02 -4.36
C GLY A 51 7.92 4.40 -4.23
N ILE A 52 7.35 4.63 -3.05
CA ILE A 52 6.80 5.92 -2.62
C ILE A 52 7.29 6.26 -1.21
N SER A 53 7.62 7.54 -0.98
CA SER A 53 7.82 8.10 0.35
C SER A 53 6.65 9.03 0.65
N LEU A 54 5.81 8.67 1.62
CA LEU A 54 4.62 9.43 1.96
C LEU A 54 4.97 10.77 2.64
N GLU A 55 6.04 10.83 3.42
CA GLU A 55 6.54 12.08 3.99
C GLU A 55 6.93 13.09 2.91
N ARG A 56 7.70 12.64 1.91
CA ARG A 56 8.05 13.51 0.79
C ARG A 56 6.81 13.96 0.02
N HIS A 57 5.87 13.04 -0.20
CA HIS A 57 4.60 13.38 -0.84
C HIS A 57 3.74 14.32 0.02
N LEU A 58 3.90 14.37 1.35
CA LEU A 58 3.23 15.37 2.18
C LEU A 58 3.73 16.78 1.87
N GLU A 59 5.02 16.96 1.56
CA GLU A 59 5.56 18.27 1.19
C GLU A 59 5.06 18.74 -0.18
N GLU A 60 4.92 17.81 -1.12
CA GLU A 60 4.53 18.09 -2.52
C GLU A 60 3.00 18.17 -2.69
N SER A 61 2.25 17.26 -2.07
CA SER A 61 0.79 17.18 -2.14
C SER A 61 0.20 16.50 -0.88
N PRO A 62 -0.05 17.28 0.20
CA PRO A 62 -0.53 16.76 1.47
C PRO A 62 -1.78 15.89 1.35
N GLU A 63 -2.79 16.39 0.64
CA GLU A 63 -4.08 15.72 0.47
C GLU A 63 -3.95 14.38 -0.25
N LEU A 64 -3.08 14.28 -1.26
CA LEU A 64 -2.85 13.03 -1.98
C LEU A 64 -2.10 12.03 -1.09
N SER A 65 -1.08 12.47 -0.36
CA SER A 65 -0.32 11.60 0.53
C SER A 65 -1.19 10.99 1.63
N LEU A 66 -2.05 11.80 2.25
CA LEU A 66 -3.02 11.34 3.24
C LEU A 66 -4.03 10.34 2.65
N ARG A 67 -4.56 10.63 1.45
CA ARG A 67 -5.48 9.71 0.75
C ARG A 67 -4.81 8.40 0.34
N ILE A 68 -3.52 8.41 0.00
CA ILE A 68 -2.76 7.19 -0.27
C ILE A 68 -2.63 6.35 1.00
N ALA A 69 -2.21 6.96 2.12
CA ALA A 69 -2.07 6.27 3.40
C ALA A 69 -3.40 5.64 3.86
N ASP A 70 -4.49 6.42 3.79
CA ASP A 70 -5.83 6.00 4.17
C ASP A 70 -6.37 4.86 3.28
N SER A 71 -6.22 4.99 1.95
CA SER A 71 -6.66 3.96 1.00
C SER A 71 -5.89 2.65 1.20
N LEU A 72 -4.58 2.72 1.41
CA LEU A 72 -3.76 1.54 1.71
C LEU A 72 -4.20 0.87 3.01
N ARG A 73 -4.36 1.63 4.10
CA ARG A 73 -4.80 1.09 5.40
C ARG A 73 -6.16 0.41 5.30
N THR A 74 -7.14 1.09 4.69
CA THR A 74 -8.49 0.57 4.53
C THR A 74 -8.53 -0.69 3.67
N THR A 75 -7.75 -0.70 2.58
CA THR A 75 -7.61 -1.88 1.71
C THR A 75 -6.97 -3.06 2.44
N ILE A 76 -5.91 -2.82 3.24
CA ILE A 76 -5.26 -3.87 4.03
C ILE A 76 -6.22 -4.45 5.07
N ASP A 77 -6.96 -3.60 5.78
CA ASP A 77 -7.94 -4.04 6.75
C ASP A 77 -9.04 -4.89 6.11
N HIS A 78 -9.50 -4.49 4.91
CA HIS A 78 -10.45 -5.27 4.14
C HIS A 78 -9.88 -6.63 3.72
N ILE A 79 -8.65 -6.67 3.18
CA ILE A 79 -7.97 -7.90 2.77
C ILE A 79 -7.91 -8.90 3.92
N ARG A 80 -7.44 -8.44 5.09
CA ARG A 80 -7.24 -9.28 6.26
C ARG A 80 -8.56 -9.77 6.85
N SER A 81 -9.57 -8.90 6.90
CA SER A 81 -10.89 -9.24 7.46
C SER A 81 -11.68 -10.22 6.58
N ASN A 82 -11.47 -10.18 5.26
CA ASN A 82 -12.24 -10.98 4.29
C ASN A 82 -11.45 -12.16 3.71
N ALA A 83 -10.23 -12.42 4.19
CA ALA A 83 -9.34 -13.45 3.67
C ALA A 83 -9.18 -13.39 2.13
N VAL A 84 -9.04 -12.18 1.57
CA VAL A 84 -8.90 -11.95 0.13
C VAL A 84 -7.71 -12.75 -0.42
N PRO A 85 -7.90 -13.59 -1.47
CA PRO A 85 -6.85 -14.43 -2.01
C PRO A 85 -5.78 -13.63 -2.74
N LEU A 86 -4.51 -13.98 -2.49
CA LEU A 86 -3.36 -13.52 -3.24
C LEU A 86 -3.37 -14.19 -4.61
N THR A 87 -3.32 -13.38 -5.66
CA THR A 87 -3.29 -13.84 -7.05
C THR A 87 -2.20 -13.14 -7.84
N ASP A 88 -1.73 -13.80 -8.89
CA ASP A 88 -0.87 -13.17 -9.90
C ASP A 88 -1.65 -12.21 -10.81
N ASP A 89 -0.93 -11.59 -11.75
CA ASP A 89 -1.50 -10.65 -12.72
C ASP A 89 -2.52 -11.32 -13.67
N ALA A 90 -2.51 -12.65 -13.78
CA ALA A 90 -3.47 -13.44 -14.57
C ALA A 90 -4.62 -13.99 -13.70
N GLY A 91 -4.70 -13.61 -12.42
CA GLY A 91 -5.73 -14.07 -11.49
C GLY A 91 -5.50 -15.48 -10.93
N ARG A 92 -4.33 -16.08 -11.15
CA ARG A 92 -4.02 -17.41 -10.59
C ARG A 92 -3.62 -17.28 -9.13
N PRO A 93 -4.14 -18.13 -8.22
CA PRO A 93 -3.85 -18.02 -6.80
C PRO A 93 -2.40 -18.43 -6.46
N TRP A 94 -1.83 -17.79 -5.45
CA TRP A 94 -0.53 -18.13 -4.84
C TRP A 94 -0.70 -18.49 -3.35
N PRO A 95 -1.38 -19.61 -3.03
CA PRO A 95 -1.69 -19.98 -1.66
C PRO A 95 -0.44 -20.16 -0.78
N GLU A 96 0.66 -20.61 -1.35
CA GLU A 96 1.94 -20.83 -0.66
C GLU A 96 2.58 -19.53 -0.14
N LEU A 97 2.24 -18.38 -0.72
CA LEU A 97 2.72 -17.07 -0.27
C LEU A 97 1.68 -16.30 0.57
N GLN A 98 0.45 -16.82 0.68
CA GLN A 98 -0.68 -16.10 1.28
C GLN A 98 -0.37 -15.61 2.70
N GLN A 99 0.09 -16.51 3.57
CA GLN A 99 0.35 -16.16 4.97
C GLN A 99 1.49 -15.15 5.09
N GLN A 100 2.59 -15.36 4.36
CA GLN A 100 3.72 -14.44 4.35
C GLN A 100 3.31 -13.04 3.89
N VAL A 101 2.47 -12.94 2.86
CA VAL A 101 1.94 -11.65 2.40
C VAL A 101 1.04 -11.03 3.45
N TYR A 102 0.20 -11.82 4.13
CA TYR A 102 -0.68 -11.32 5.19
C TYR A 102 0.08 -10.73 6.38
N ASP A 103 1.14 -11.40 6.81
CA ASP A 103 2.01 -10.92 7.87
C ASP A 103 2.68 -9.61 7.44
N SER A 104 3.19 -9.57 6.21
CA SER A 104 3.82 -8.37 5.64
C SER A 104 2.85 -7.20 5.45
N LEU A 105 1.58 -7.44 5.10
CA LEU A 105 0.55 -6.40 5.09
C LEU A 105 0.23 -5.90 6.50
N GLY A 106 0.32 -6.77 7.52
CA GLY A 106 0.24 -6.37 8.92
C GLY A 106 1.34 -5.36 9.29
N GLU A 107 2.58 -5.63 8.88
CA GLU A 107 3.71 -4.71 9.08
C GLU A 107 3.47 -3.36 8.38
N LEU A 108 3.02 -3.37 7.12
CA LEU A 108 2.69 -2.15 6.39
C LEU A 108 1.59 -1.34 7.09
N ARG A 109 0.55 -2.01 7.59
CA ARG A 109 -0.52 -1.35 8.35
C ARG A 109 0.02 -0.68 9.61
N ASP A 110 0.90 -1.35 10.34
CA ASP A 110 1.49 -0.83 11.57
C ASP A 110 2.41 0.37 11.28
N ILE A 111 3.15 0.34 10.16
CA ILE A 111 3.87 1.51 9.63
C ILE A 111 2.88 2.64 9.34
N LEU A 112 1.85 2.41 8.51
CA LEU A 112 0.87 3.43 8.14
C LEU A 112 0.09 4.01 9.33
N SER A 113 -0.08 3.25 10.43
CA SER A 113 -0.73 3.73 11.65
C SER A 113 0.04 4.84 12.37
N ARG A 114 1.35 4.94 12.12
CA ARG A 114 2.24 5.97 12.68
C ARG A 114 2.34 7.20 11.80
N PHE A 115 1.86 7.11 10.56
CA PHE A 115 1.83 8.25 9.65
C PHE A 115 0.76 9.26 10.14
N PRO A 116 1.06 10.57 10.16
CA PRO A 116 0.09 11.57 10.59
C PRO A 116 -1.14 11.50 9.70
N MET A 117 -2.21 10.93 10.23
CA MET A 117 -3.56 11.11 9.70
C MET A 117 -4.05 12.39 10.34
N GLU A 118 -4.48 13.38 9.56
CA GLU A 118 -5.00 14.63 10.11
C GLU A 118 -5.96 14.33 11.27
N THR A 119 -5.53 14.64 12.49
CA THR A 119 -6.44 15.02 13.55
C THR A 119 -7.05 16.34 13.08
N GLN A 120 -8.25 16.29 12.51
CA GLN A 120 -9.04 17.51 12.38
C GLN A 120 -9.21 18.14 13.78
N PRO A 121 -9.07 19.47 13.91
CA PRO A 121 -9.27 20.20 15.16
C PRO A 121 -10.69 20.05 15.71
#